data_AF-A0A2G7FIU1-F1
#
_entry.id   AF-A0A2G7FIU1-F1
#
_cell.length_a   1.000
_cell.length_b   1.000
_cell.length_c   1.000
_cell.angle_alpha   90.00
_cell.angle_beta   90.00
_cell.angle_gamma   90.00
#
_symmetry.space_group_name_H-M   'P 1'
#
loop_
_entity.id
_entity.type
_entity.pdbx_description
1 polymer ?
#
loop_
_entity_poly.entity_id
_entity_poly.type
_entity_poly.pdbx_seq_one_letter_code
_entity_poly.pdbx_strand_id
1 'polypeptide(L)'
;MSDSESSALSNNASPELNPSPGQENSMPQLETLISHLVAAKRSLSSINHVWRANEIVTAARSALEESVVVSARTGFLRRGLNNQLRLLYSVRTEVQEVSLRGRSEFATVLKSLDVADARLRKTLDLLRDTIVHASFRPEGEESKSLHDFVDERGVEELHTTLKRSIDRTNTAQADLETSNCAFDDELQSIKEALGNYRAATQLASSRTSASSSSPSTSNDSLPSLSLIPSMLHSLEMHAQEMANLLESLVRHFDLCVTAVKHTEDAAEAEDVVMEIQDRIGEMETVLENVLAQRDSVLSVYNATTSVFKHLSTLASTRLSGYIAEAHSFTRVWHEEYEQIQSGLADLSDLNTLYDGFLEAYDGLILEVARRRQVRHRVEKVLRDAKQKLDQLYEEDVNARETFRVEQGDYLPSDIWPGIGREPMRIEFRRISGGNLKGIAAEPPDQEAPAVEPKQQARTISSGDGGEDGEVIPELPKALVEEAIARFNARMRHLP
;
A
#
# COMPACT_ATOMS: atom_id res chain seq x y z
N MET A 1 -19.52 88.49 -31.86
CA MET A 1 -19.23 87.71 -33.09
C MET A 1 -20.09 86.46 -33.03
N SER A 2 -21.28 86.40 -33.62
CA SER A 2 -21.87 87.25 -34.66
C SER A 2 -23.34 87.48 -34.37
N ASP A 3 -23.71 88.75 -34.38
CA ASP A 3 -25.07 89.29 -34.42
C ASP A 3 -25.69 89.08 -35.80
N SER A 4 -27.03 89.07 -35.89
CA SER A 4 -27.80 89.82 -36.89
C SER A 4 -29.31 89.72 -36.60
N GLU A 5 -29.81 90.74 -35.91
CA GLU A 5 -31.15 91.29 -36.12
C GLU A 5 -31.24 91.89 -37.54
N SER A 6 -32.45 91.94 -38.12
CA SER A 6 -32.95 93.11 -38.88
C SER A 6 -34.37 92.90 -39.46
N SER A 7 -35.32 93.65 -38.87
CA SER A 7 -36.36 94.53 -39.46
C SER A 7 -37.31 94.01 -40.57
N ALA A 8 -38.63 93.96 -40.36
CA ALA A 8 -39.63 95.05 -40.25
C ALA A 8 -40.02 95.71 -41.58
N LEU A 9 -41.30 95.57 -41.98
CA LEU A 9 -42.07 96.60 -42.69
C LEU A 9 -43.57 96.40 -42.46
N SER A 10 -44.17 97.38 -41.79
CA SER A 10 -45.61 97.62 -41.64
C SER A 10 -46.30 97.88 -42.97
N ASN A 11 -47.58 97.52 -43.07
CA ASN A 11 -48.54 98.44 -43.68
C ASN A 11 -49.90 98.39 -42.97
N ASN A 12 -50.33 99.60 -42.59
CA ASN A 12 -51.49 99.97 -41.81
C ASN A 12 -52.75 99.99 -42.69
N ALA A 13 -53.85 99.39 -42.21
CA ALA A 13 -55.21 99.86 -42.51
C ALA A 13 -56.19 99.33 -41.43
N SER A 14 -56.57 100.22 -40.51
CA SER A 14 -57.77 100.14 -39.66
C SER A 14 -58.67 101.33 -40.07
N PRO A 15 -59.94 101.49 -39.63
CA PRO A 15 -60.61 100.78 -38.52
C PRO A 15 -62.11 100.44 -38.76
N GLU A 16 -62.69 99.58 -37.92
CA GLU A 16 -64.03 99.83 -37.42
C GLU A 16 -64.25 99.19 -36.04
N LEU A 17 -64.76 100.01 -35.12
CA LEU A 17 -65.01 99.71 -33.71
C LEU A 17 -66.29 98.88 -33.53
N ASN A 18 -66.26 97.87 -32.65
CA ASN A 18 -67.02 97.93 -31.40
C ASN A 18 -66.64 96.79 -30.41
N PRO A 19 -66.60 97.06 -29.09
CA PRO A 19 -66.20 96.11 -28.06
C PRO A 19 -67.42 95.42 -27.40
N SER A 20 -67.24 94.19 -26.92
CA SER A 20 -68.06 93.61 -25.83
C SER A 20 -67.26 92.53 -25.09
N PRO A 21 -67.14 92.64 -23.75
CA PRO A 21 -66.53 91.63 -22.87
C PRO A 21 -67.60 90.67 -22.33
N GLY A 22 -67.26 89.39 -22.17
CA GLY A 22 -68.14 88.41 -21.54
C GLY A 22 -67.42 87.08 -21.27
N GLN A 23 -67.12 86.83 -20.00
CA GLN A 23 -66.60 85.58 -19.44
C GLN A 23 -67.49 84.38 -19.78
N GLU A 24 -66.89 83.22 -20.04
CA GLU A 24 -67.39 81.96 -19.50
C GLU A 24 -66.20 81.10 -19.04
N ASN A 25 -65.79 81.32 -17.78
CA ASN A 25 -65.27 80.25 -16.94
C ASN A 25 -66.45 79.29 -16.71
N SER A 26 -66.50 78.19 -17.46
CA SER A 26 -67.43 77.10 -17.16
C SER A 26 -67.03 76.48 -15.82
N MET A 27 -67.79 76.76 -14.76
CA MET A 27 -67.71 76.01 -13.50
C MET A 27 -67.77 74.51 -13.80
N PRO A 28 -66.83 73.67 -13.31
CA PRO A 28 -66.94 72.24 -13.46
C PRO A 28 -68.18 71.76 -12.71
N GLN A 29 -68.99 70.95 -13.40
CA GLN A 29 -70.19 70.35 -12.85
C GLN A 29 -69.81 69.49 -11.63
N LEU A 30 -70.70 69.47 -10.63
CA LEU A 30 -70.55 68.70 -9.38
C LEU A 30 -70.17 67.23 -9.64
N GLU A 31 -70.62 66.65 -10.75
CA GLU A 31 -70.27 65.30 -11.19
C GLU A 31 -68.77 65.14 -11.50
N THR A 32 -68.14 66.15 -12.11
CA THR A 32 -66.70 66.21 -12.38
C THR A 32 -65.91 66.25 -11.06
N LEU A 33 -66.32 67.08 -10.10
CA LEU A 33 -65.72 67.16 -8.77
C LEU A 33 -65.87 65.86 -7.96
N ILE A 34 -67.04 65.21 -8.02
CA ILE A 34 -67.26 63.90 -7.38
C ILE A 34 -66.40 62.84 -8.07
N SER A 35 -66.29 62.86 -9.40
CA SER A 35 -65.45 61.92 -10.15
C SER A 35 -63.98 62.05 -9.78
N HIS A 36 -63.50 63.28 -9.59
CA HIS A 36 -62.14 63.58 -9.16
C HIS A 36 -61.86 63.21 -7.71
N LEU A 37 -62.81 63.45 -6.79
CA LEU A 37 -62.68 63.03 -5.40
C LEU A 37 -62.73 61.50 -5.27
N VAL A 38 -63.50 60.82 -6.13
CA VAL A 38 -63.51 59.36 -6.23
C VAL A 38 -62.20 58.85 -6.84
N ALA A 39 -61.64 59.51 -7.85
CA ALA A 39 -60.32 59.19 -8.41
C ALA A 39 -59.21 59.38 -7.37
N ALA A 40 -59.23 60.48 -6.63
CA ALA A 40 -58.28 60.75 -5.54
C ALA A 40 -58.47 59.80 -4.34
N LYS A 41 -59.70 59.33 -4.08
CA LYS A 41 -59.96 58.28 -3.09
C LYS A 41 -59.48 56.90 -3.58
N ARG A 42 -59.60 56.61 -4.87
CA ARG A 42 -59.03 55.39 -5.49
C ARG A 42 -57.51 55.44 -5.49
N SER A 43 -56.92 56.61 -5.72
CA SER A 43 -55.48 56.83 -5.65
C SER A 43 -54.95 56.69 -4.22
N LEU A 44 -55.76 56.87 -3.17
CA LEU A 44 -55.37 56.50 -1.80
C LEU A 44 -55.09 54.99 -1.65
N SER A 45 -55.61 54.14 -2.53
CA SER A 45 -55.22 52.72 -2.59
C SER A 45 -53.73 52.52 -2.91
N SER A 46 -53.05 53.53 -3.49
CA SER A 46 -51.60 53.54 -3.71
C SER A 46 -50.77 53.46 -2.42
N ILE A 47 -51.36 53.81 -1.27
CA ILE A 47 -50.70 53.64 0.02
C ILE A 47 -50.37 52.16 0.26
N ASN A 48 -51.21 51.24 -0.20
CA ASN A 48 -50.97 49.80 -0.08
C ASN A 48 -49.76 49.36 -0.93
N HIS A 49 -49.54 50.00 -2.10
CA HIS A 49 -48.36 49.74 -2.92
C HIS A 49 -47.08 50.23 -2.23
N VAL A 50 -47.11 51.36 -1.53
CA VAL A 50 -45.96 51.85 -0.75
C VAL A 50 -45.65 50.95 0.46
N TRP A 51 -46.68 50.48 1.17
CA TRP A 51 -46.50 49.46 2.20
C TRP A 51 -45.87 48.19 1.63
N ARG A 52 -46.36 47.73 0.48
CA ARG A 52 -45.80 46.57 -0.23
C ARG A 52 -44.35 46.79 -0.67
N ALA A 53 -44.00 47.97 -1.18
CA ALA A 53 -42.63 48.32 -1.54
C ALA A 53 -41.69 48.26 -0.32
N ASN A 54 -42.13 48.75 0.84
CA ASN A 54 -41.36 48.66 2.08
C ASN A 54 -41.18 47.21 2.55
N GLU A 55 -42.21 46.37 2.43
CA GLU A 55 -42.08 44.92 2.66
C GLU A 55 -41.05 44.28 1.72
N ILE A 56 -41.09 44.62 0.43
CA ILE A 56 -40.17 44.12 -0.59
C ILE A 56 -38.72 44.52 -0.25
N VAL A 57 -38.48 45.79 0.09
CA VAL A 57 -37.14 46.26 0.49
C VAL A 57 -36.64 45.51 1.71
N THR A 58 -37.49 45.35 2.72
CA THR A 58 -37.13 44.66 3.95
C THR A 58 -36.81 43.18 3.70
N ALA A 59 -37.65 42.50 2.89
CA ALA A 59 -37.43 41.10 2.50
C ALA A 59 -36.16 40.91 1.68
N ALA A 60 -35.89 41.80 0.72
CA ALA A 60 -34.69 41.77 -0.09
C ALA A 60 -33.42 41.97 0.75
N ARG A 61 -33.43 42.96 1.67
CA ARG A 61 -32.31 43.19 2.61
C ARG A 61 -32.02 41.94 3.46
N SER A 62 -33.06 41.33 4.03
CA SER A 62 -32.91 40.11 4.84
C SER A 62 -32.34 38.94 4.02
N ALA A 63 -32.85 38.70 2.81
CA ALA A 63 -32.34 37.66 1.90
C ALA A 63 -30.88 37.89 1.48
N LEU A 64 -30.50 39.17 1.34
CA LEU A 64 -29.16 39.59 0.98
C LEU A 64 -28.16 39.36 2.11
N GLU A 65 -28.51 39.77 3.33
CA GLU A 65 -27.72 39.54 4.53
C GLU A 65 -27.44 38.05 4.72
N GLU A 66 -28.47 37.20 4.56
CA GLU A 66 -28.33 35.75 4.58
C GLU A 66 -27.35 35.26 3.51
N SER A 67 -27.50 35.73 2.27
CA SER A 67 -26.64 35.36 1.14
C SER A 67 -25.17 35.72 1.37
N VAL A 68 -24.89 36.90 1.94
CA VAL A 68 -23.53 37.34 2.27
C VAL A 68 -22.91 36.46 3.35
N VAL A 69 -23.66 36.19 4.43
CA VAL A 69 -23.18 35.32 5.52
C VAL A 69 -22.91 33.91 5.03
N VAL A 70 -23.82 33.32 4.26
CA VAL A 70 -23.69 31.97 3.72
C VAL A 70 -22.53 31.88 2.73
N SER A 71 -22.34 32.89 1.87
CA SER A 71 -21.20 32.93 0.95
C SER A 71 -19.86 33.01 1.69
N ALA A 72 -19.75 33.86 2.71
CA ALA A 72 -18.55 33.95 3.53
C ALA A 72 -18.21 32.61 4.22
N ARG A 73 -19.23 31.93 4.79
CA ARG A 73 -19.09 30.59 5.38
C ARG A 73 -18.67 29.55 4.34
N THR A 74 -19.29 29.56 3.16
CA THR A 74 -18.94 28.66 2.04
C THR A 74 -17.49 28.85 1.62
N GLY A 75 -17.04 30.11 1.47
CA GLY A 75 -15.67 30.44 1.10
C GLY A 75 -14.64 29.98 2.14
N PHE A 76 -14.96 30.12 3.42
CA PHE A 76 -14.13 29.57 4.51
C PHE A 76 -14.03 28.05 4.45
N LEU A 77 -15.17 27.35 4.35
CA LEU A 77 -15.22 25.89 4.26
C LEU A 77 -14.45 25.37 3.05
N ARG A 78 -14.58 26.02 1.88
CA ARG A 78 -13.88 25.63 0.65
C ARG A 78 -12.36 25.66 0.80
N ARG A 79 -11.81 26.71 1.43
CA ARG A 79 -10.36 26.79 1.71
C ARG A 79 -9.90 25.68 2.64
N GLY A 80 -10.67 25.41 3.70
CA GLY A 80 -10.39 24.32 4.62
C GLY A 80 -10.44 22.95 3.94
N LEU A 81 -11.49 22.68 3.15
CA LEU A 81 -11.68 21.44 2.41
C LEU A 81 -10.53 21.15 1.46
N ASN A 82 -10.05 22.13 0.69
CA ASN A 82 -8.92 21.92 -0.21
C ASN A 82 -7.65 21.48 0.53
N ASN A 83 -7.36 22.07 1.70
CA ASN A 83 -6.22 21.69 2.52
C ASN A 83 -6.40 20.26 3.08
N GLN A 84 -7.59 19.93 3.58
CA GLN A 84 -7.87 18.61 4.14
C GLN A 84 -7.84 17.51 3.07
N LEU A 85 -8.38 17.78 1.88
CA LEU A 85 -8.29 16.86 0.74
C LEU A 85 -6.83 16.59 0.38
N ARG A 86 -5.99 17.63 0.29
CA ARG A 86 -4.57 17.45 0.00
C ARG A 86 -3.87 16.55 1.02
N LEU A 87 -4.15 16.75 2.31
CA LEU A 87 -3.63 15.89 3.38
C LEU A 87 -4.14 14.46 3.24
N LEU A 88 -5.43 14.28 2.97
CA LEU A 88 -6.03 12.95 2.79
C LEU A 88 -5.40 12.18 1.62
N TYR A 89 -5.21 12.84 0.48
CA TYR A 89 -4.52 12.26 -0.67
C TYR A 89 -3.06 11.94 -0.33
N SER A 90 -2.36 12.80 0.42
CA SER A 90 -1.00 12.53 0.89
C SER A 90 -0.95 11.26 1.74
N VAL A 91 -1.87 11.11 2.72
CA VAL A 91 -1.96 9.91 3.55
C VAL A 91 -2.24 8.68 2.70
N ARG A 92 -3.17 8.78 1.73
CA ARG A 92 -3.49 7.68 0.82
C ARG A 92 -2.28 7.24 0.00
N THR A 93 -1.46 8.18 -0.49
CA THR A 93 -0.22 7.88 -1.21
C THR A 93 0.78 7.17 -0.31
N GLU A 94 1.02 7.66 0.90
CA GLU A 94 1.95 7.01 1.85
C GLU A 94 1.52 5.57 2.18
N VAL A 95 0.22 5.35 2.43
CA VAL A 95 -0.33 3.99 2.67
C VAL A 95 -0.13 3.09 1.44
N GLN A 96 -0.25 3.64 0.23
CA GLN A 96 0.00 2.89 -1.01
C GLN A 96 1.46 2.47 -1.15
N GLU A 97 2.38 3.40 -0.86
CA GLU A 97 3.81 3.20 -0.95
C GLU A 97 4.26 2.09 0.02
N VAL A 98 3.69 2.05 1.23
CA VAL A 98 3.92 0.96 2.19
C VAL A 98 3.50 -0.39 1.61
N SER A 99 2.32 -0.49 1.00
CA SER A 99 1.85 -1.73 0.36
C SER A 99 2.73 -2.14 -0.83
N LEU A 100 3.11 -1.21 -1.70
CA LEU A 100 3.95 -1.47 -2.87
C LEU A 100 5.35 -1.92 -2.47
N ARG A 101 5.94 -1.23 -1.48
CA ARG A 101 7.26 -1.57 -0.95
C ARG A 101 7.27 -2.95 -0.33
N GLY A 102 6.32 -3.24 0.57
CA GLY A 102 6.21 -4.55 1.20
C GLY A 102 6.06 -5.68 0.18
N ARG A 103 5.24 -5.50 -0.87
CA ARG A 103 5.11 -6.48 -1.97
C ARG A 103 6.39 -6.70 -2.75
N SER A 104 7.11 -5.62 -3.08
CA SER A 104 8.37 -5.71 -3.83
C SER A 104 9.47 -6.40 -3.03
N GLU A 105 9.57 -6.09 -1.74
CA GLU A 105 10.53 -6.72 -0.84
C GLU A 105 10.18 -8.20 -0.65
N PHE A 106 8.91 -8.53 -0.41
CA PHE A 106 8.43 -9.90 -0.28
C PHE A 106 8.70 -10.74 -1.54
N ALA A 107 8.42 -10.21 -2.72
CA ALA A 107 8.72 -10.90 -3.97
C ALA A 107 10.21 -11.20 -4.14
N THR A 108 11.09 -10.31 -3.66
CA THR A 108 12.54 -10.50 -3.70
C THR A 108 12.99 -11.62 -2.75
N VAL A 109 12.47 -11.61 -1.52
CA VAL A 109 12.77 -12.63 -0.51
C VAL A 109 12.25 -14.00 -0.93
N LEU A 110 11.03 -14.07 -1.47
CA LEU A 110 10.46 -15.32 -1.98
C LEU A 110 11.32 -15.91 -3.09
N LYS A 111 11.84 -15.08 -4.00
CA LYS A 111 12.76 -15.53 -5.04
C LYS A 111 14.06 -16.10 -4.47
N SER A 112 14.64 -15.49 -3.43
CA SER A 112 15.82 -16.07 -2.77
C SER A 112 15.51 -17.39 -2.06
N LEU A 113 14.33 -17.51 -1.46
CA LEU A 113 13.88 -18.72 -0.80
C LEU A 113 13.68 -19.87 -1.79
N ASP A 114 13.04 -19.61 -2.93
CA ASP A 114 12.85 -20.59 -4.01
C ASP A 114 14.19 -21.11 -4.53
N VAL A 115 15.19 -20.23 -4.65
CA VAL A 115 16.55 -20.62 -5.10
C VAL A 115 17.22 -21.51 -4.05
N ALA A 116 17.14 -21.17 -2.76
CA ALA A 116 17.71 -21.97 -1.68
C ALA A 116 17.01 -23.34 -1.55
N ASP A 117 15.68 -23.37 -1.62
CA ASP A 117 14.88 -24.60 -1.60
C ASP A 117 15.22 -25.50 -2.80
N ALA A 118 15.28 -24.94 -4.02
CA ALA A 118 15.68 -25.69 -5.21
C ALA A 118 17.09 -26.30 -5.08
N ARG A 119 18.02 -25.57 -4.44
CA ARG A 119 19.38 -26.08 -4.17
C ARG A 119 19.33 -27.22 -3.16
N LEU A 120 18.59 -27.08 -2.06
CA LEU A 120 18.45 -28.13 -1.04
C LEU A 120 17.82 -29.39 -1.62
N ARG A 121 16.73 -29.27 -2.38
CA ARG A 121 16.08 -30.40 -3.06
C ARG A 121 17.05 -31.14 -3.97
N LYS A 122 17.85 -30.41 -4.75
CA LYS A 122 18.89 -31.01 -5.60
C LYS A 122 19.92 -31.80 -4.78
N THR A 123 20.38 -31.27 -3.64
CA THR A 123 21.32 -31.98 -2.76
C THR A 123 20.65 -33.21 -2.12
N LEU A 124 19.38 -33.13 -1.71
CA LEU A 124 18.63 -34.28 -1.18
C LEU A 124 18.38 -35.36 -2.24
N ASP A 125 18.10 -34.98 -3.48
CA ASP A 125 17.98 -35.92 -4.61
C ASP A 125 19.31 -36.63 -4.87
N LEU A 126 20.43 -35.91 -4.83
CA LEU A 126 21.77 -36.51 -4.92
C LEU A 126 22.01 -37.50 -3.77
N LEU A 127 21.67 -37.13 -2.53
CA LEU A 127 21.76 -38.03 -1.39
C LEU A 127 20.92 -39.29 -1.58
N ARG A 128 19.72 -39.16 -2.14
CA ARG A 128 18.79 -40.28 -2.40
C ARG A 128 19.30 -41.20 -3.52
N ASP A 129 19.90 -40.64 -4.56
CA ASP A 129 20.48 -41.39 -5.68
C ASP A 129 21.80 -42.11 -5.29
N THR A 130 22.51 -41.60 -4.28
CA THR A 130 23.77 -42.21 -3.81
C THR A 130 23.53 -43.41 -2.89
N ILE A 131 23.54 -44.60 -3.49
CA ILE A 131 23.41 -45.87 -2.75
C ILE A 131 24.71 -46.15 -1.98
N VAL A 132 24.59 -46.42 -0.68
CA VAL A 132 25.73 -46.83 0.14
C VAL A 132 26.13 -48.26 -0.21
N HIS A 133 27.42 -48.46 -0.51
CA HIS A 133 27.95 -49.75 -0.91
C HIS A 133 27.76 -50.84 0.17
N ALA A 134 27.38 -52.05 -0.28
CA ALA A 134 27.03 -53.18 0.59
C ALA A 134 28.17 -53.60 1.54
N SER A 135 29.43 -53.39 1.17
CA SER A 135 30.59 -53.73 2.02
C SER A 135 30.72 -52.86 3.28
N PHE A 136 29.99 -51.76 3.37
CA PHE A 136 29.89 -50.94 4.59
C PHE A 136 28.75 -51.39 5.51
N ARG A 137 28.00 -52.42 5.12
CA ARG A 137 26.87 -52.94 5.90
C ARG A 137 27.15 -54.34 6.43
N PRO A 138 26.53 -54.72 7.56
CA PRO A 138 26.49 -56.11 7.99
C PRO A 138 25.77 -56.96 6.94
N GLU A 139 26.19 -58.22 6.81
CA GLU A 139 25.65 -59.16 5.82
C GLU A 139 24.14 -59.39 6.05
N GLY A 140 23.31 -59.09 5.03
CA GLY A 140 21.86 -59.32 5.05
C GLY A 140 20.96 -58.09 5.20
N GLU A 141 21.51 -56.89 5.38
CA GLU A 141 20.71 -55.64 5.35
C GLU A 141 20.34 -55.18 3.93
N GLU A 142 19.18 -54.55 3.79
CA GLU A 142 18.70 -53.94 2.53
C GLU A 142 19.58 -52.76 2.06
N SER A 143 19.46 -52.41 0.78
CA SER A 143 20.14 -51.26 0.17
C SER A 143 19.54 -49.93 0.66
N LYS A 144 20.13 -49.35 1.70
CA LYS A 144 19.84 -47.98 2.14
C LYS A 144 20.63 -46.96 1.30
N SER A 145 20.04 -45.80 1.12
CA SER A 145 20.68 -44.64 0.50
C SER A 145 21.39 -43.79 1.56
N LEU A 146 22.27 -42.86 1.15
CA LEU A 146 22.84 -41.86 2.07
C LEU A 146 21.75 -41.03 2.74
N HIS A 147 20.66 -40.77 2.02
CA HIS A 147 19.48 -40.08 2.54
C HIS A 147 18.87 -40.77 3.77
N ASP A 148 18.93 -42.10 3.90
CA ASP A 148 18.33 -42.82 5.04
C ASP A 148 19.09 -42.60 6.37
N PHE A 149 20.26 -41.97 6.30
CA PHE A 149 21.07 -41.58 7.46
C PHE A 149 20.86 -40.11 7.86
N VAL A 150 20.02 -39.39 7.13
CA VAL A 150 19.71 -37.97 7.35
C VAL A 150 18.37 -37.86 8.07
N ASP A 151 18.30 -36.98 9.07
CA ASP A 151 17.03 -36.64 9.72
C ASP A 151 16.26 -35.60 8.90
N GLU A 152 15.15 -36.02 8.28
CA GLU A 152 14.27 -35.14 7.51
C GLU A 152 13.39 -34.23 8.40
N ARG A 153 13.24 -34.55 9.69
CA ARG A 153 12.31 -33.84 10.58
C ARG A 153 12.64 -32.35 10.70
N GLY A 154 13.92 -32.02 10.79
CA GLY A 154 14.36 -30.62 10.84
C GLY A 154 14.03 -29.85 9.56
N VAL A 155 14.11 -30.53 8.41
CA VAL A 155 13.79 -29.94 7.10
C VAL A 155 12.28 -29.70 6.97
N GLU A 156 11.48 -30.67 7.38
CA GLU A 156 10.02 -30.57 7.41
C GLU A 156 9.53 -29.46 8.36
N GLU A 157 10.11 -29.38 9.57
CA GLU A 157 9.78 -28.34 10.54
C GLU A 157 10.14 -26.94 10.01
N LEU A 158 11.30 -26.81 9.36
CA LEU A 158 11.71 -25.57 8.73
C LEU A 158 10.76 -25.16 7.59
N HIS A 159 10.40 -26.10 6.71
CA HIS A 159 9.43 -25.85 5.64
C HIS A 159 8.05 -25.45 6.17
N THR A 160 7.55 -26.13 7.21
CA THR A 160 6.24 -25.78 7.79
C THR A 160 6.26 -24.41 8.47
N THR A 161 7.37 -24.04 9.10
CA THR A 161 7.55 -22.71 9.71
C THR A 161 7.63 -21.61 8.66
N LEU A 162 8.43 -21.80 7.62
CA LEU A 162 8.51 -20.87 6.48
C LEU A 162 7.17 -20.71 5.77
N LYS A 163 6.45 -21.82 5.55
CA LYS A 163 5.11 -21.79 4.95
C LYS A 163 4.13 -20.98 5.79
N ARG A 164 4.12 -21.18 7.11
CA ARG A 164 3.28 -20.41 8.04
C ARG A 164 3.59 -18.92 7.97
N SER A 165 4.87 -18.56 7.86
CA SER A 165 5.33 -17.17 7.75
C SER A 165 4.87 -16.50 6.44
N ILE A 166 4.98 -17.23 5.32
CA ILE A 166 4.47 -16.84 4.01
C ILE A 166 2.95 -16.65 4.05
N ASP A 167 2.20 -17.59 4.62
CA ASP A 167 0.73 -17.54 4.71
C ASP A 167 0.27 -16.35 5.56
N ARG A 168 0.96 -16.06 6.67
CA ARG A 168 0.67 -14.91 7.53
C ARG A 168 0.96 -13.58 6.82
N THR A 169 2.04 -13.50 6.05
CA THR A 169 2.36 -12.32 5.23
C THR A 169 1.31 -12.11 4.13
N ASN A 170 0.92 -13.17 3.42
CA ASN A 170 -0.10 -13.11 2.38
C ASN A 170 -1.47 -12.68 2.94
N THR A 171 -1.83 -13.18 4.13
CA THR A 171 -3.07 -12.79 4.81
C THR A 171 -3.04 -11.30 5.17
N ALA A 172 -1.97 -10.82 5.80
CA ALA A 172 -1.82 -9.41 6.15
C ALA A 172 -1.80 -8.50 4.91
N GLN A 173 -1.23 -8.97 3.79
CA GLN A 173 -1.28 -8.25 2.52
C GLN A 173 -2.72 -8.15 1.98
N ALA A 174 -3.49 -9.25 2.00
CA ALA A 174 -4.87 -9.26 1.55
C ALA A 174 -5.77 -8.36 2.40
N ASP A 175 -5.54 -8.31 3.71
CA ASP A 175 -6.24 -7.41 4.63
C ASP A 175 -5.93 -5.94 4.30
N LEU A 176 -4.66 -5.60 4.08
CA LEU A 176 -4.24 -4.25 3.66
C LEU A 176 -4.79 -3.87 2.28
N GLU A 177 -4.81 -4.79 1.32
CA GLU A 177 -5.40 -4.54 -0.01
C GLU A 177 -6.91 -4.27 0.08
N THR A 178 -7.62 -5.05 0.89
CA THR A 178 -9.05 -4.84 1.16
C THR A 178 -9.29 -3.47 1.80
N SER A 179 -8.46 -3.12 2.78
CA SER A 179 -8.47 -1.81 3.45
C SER A 179 -8.22 -0.65 2.46
N ASN A 180 -7.25 -0.81 1.55
CA ASN A 180 -6.94 0.17 0.51
C ASN A 180 -8.06 0.37 -0.50
N CYS A 181 -8.69 -0.73 -0.97
CA CYS A 181 -9.87 -0.65 -1.83
C CYS A 181 -11.01 0.11 -1.14
N ALA A 182 -11.27 -0.20 0.14
CA ALA A 182 -12.29 0.50 0.91
C ALA A 182 -11.96 1.99 1.14
N PHE A 183 -10.69 2.38 1.20
CA PHE A 183 -10.28 3.78 1.25
C PHE A 183 -10.46 4.45 -0.13
N ASP A 184 -10.16 3.76 -1.23
CA ASP A 184 -10.39 4.26 -2.58
C ASP A 184 -11.87 4.50 -2.89
N ASP A 185 -12.75 3.60 -2.45
CA ASP A 185 -14.21 3.75 -2.58
C ASP A 185 -14.71 5.01 -1.87
N GLU A 186 -14.21 5.28 -0.66
CA GLU A 186 -14.53 6.49 0.10
C GLU A 186 -14.02 7.76 -0.60
N LEU A 187 -12.82 7.71 -1.15
CA LEU A 187 -12.22 8.82 -1.89
C LEU A 187 -13.01 9.13 -3.17
N GLN A 188 -13.52 8.09 -3.84
CA GLN A 188 -14.38 8.20 -5.00
C GLN A 188 -15.76 8.79 -4.63
N SER A 189 -16.35 8.40 -3.50
CA SER A 189 -17.57 9.00 -2.95
C SER A 189 -17.38 10.51 -2.66
N ILE A 190 -16.24 10.89 -2.07
CA ILE A 190 -15.89 12.31 -1.84
C ILE A 190 -15.74 13.07 -3.16
N LYS A 191 -15.13 12.44 -4.17
CA LYS A 191 -14.97 13.03 -5.52
C LYS A 191 -16.32 13.26 -6.20
N GLU A 192 -17.27 12.34 -6.05
CA GLU A 192 -18.63 12.49 -6.55
C GLU A 192 -19.38 13.63 -5.83
N ALA A 193 -19.25 13.73 -4.51
CA ALA A 193 -19.80 14.84 -3.74
C ALA A 193 -19.20 16.20 -4.16
N LEU A 194 -17.90 16.26 -4.46
CA LEU A 194 -17.24 17.44 -5.03
C LEU A 194 -17.74 17.76 -6.45
N GLY A 195 -18.06 16.73 -7.24
CA GLY A 195 -18.70 16.88 -8.55
C GLY A 195 -20.07 17.56 -8.45
N ASN A 196 -20.90 17.12 -7.50
CA ASN A 196 -22.20 17.73 -7.22
C ASN A 196 -22.07 19.19 -6.76
N TYR A 197 -21.10 19.49 -5.89
CA TYR A 197 -20.76 20.86 -5.50
C TYR A 197 -20.37 21.73 -6.71
N ARG A 198 -19.53 21.21 -7.61
CA ARG A 198 -19.12 21.93 -8.82
C ARG A 198 -20.32 22.20 -9.73
N ALA A 199 -21.22 21.23 -9.90
CA ALA A 199 -22.44 21.39 -10.68
C ALA A 199 -23.35 22.47 -10.08
N ALA A 200 -23.57 22.47 -8.76
CA ALA A 200 -24.35 23.50 -8.07
C ALA A 200 -23.73 24.90 -8.25
N THR A 201 -22.39 24.99 -8.20
CA THR A 201 -21.66 26.25 -8.39
C THR A 201 -21.74 26.77 -9.84
N GLN A 202 -21.71 25.87 -10.83
CA GLN A 202 -21.88 26.23 -12.23
C GLN A 202 -23.31 26.74 -12.50
N LEU A 203 -24.32 26.05 -11.98
CA LEU A 203 -25.72 26.49 -12.09
C LEU A 203 -25.95 27.86 -11.44
N ALA A 204 -25.27 28.13 -10.32
CA ALA A 204 -25.29 29.44 -9.67
C ALA A 204 -24.69 30.55 -10.53
N SER A 205 -23.57 30.26 -11.18
CA SER A 205 -22.82 31.23 -12.00
C SER A 205 -23.50 31.52 -13.35
N SER A 206 -24.19 30.53 -13.92
CA SER A 206 -24.96 30.71 -15.17
C SER A 206 -26.18 31.61 -14.99
N ARG A 207 -26.77 31.66 -13.79
CA ARG A 207 -27.91 32.53 -13.47
C ARG A 207 -27.55 34.00 -13.29
N THR A 208 -26.29 34.30 -12.93
CA THR A 208 -25.81 35.68 -12.73
C THR A 208 -25.19 36.30 -13.99
N SER A 209 -24.97 35.50 -15.05
CA SER A 209 -24.21 35.88 -16.25
C SER A 209 -25.07 36.19 -17.48
N ALA A 210 -26.35 36.51 -17.31
CA ALA A 210 -27.20 36.94 -18.43
C ALA A 210 -26.69 38.23 -19.14
N SER A 211 -25.68 38.90 -18.58
CA SER A 211 -25.10 40.13 -19.11
C SER A 211 -23.57 40.21 -18.94
N SER A 212 -22.80 39.28 -19.50
CA SER A 212 -21.40 39.55 -19.93
C SER A 212 -20.74 38.33 -20.56
N SER A 213 -20.43 38.43 -21.85
CA SER A 213 -19.58 37.50 -22.58
C SER A 213 -18.10 37.83 -22.32
N SER A 214 -17.43 37.07 -21.46
CA SER A 214 -15.97 36.95 -21.44
C SER A 214 -15.54 35.65 -20.76
N PRO A 215 -14.84 34.73 -21.44
CA PRO A 215 -14.31 33.52 -20.85
C PRO A 215 -12.95 33.85 -20.22
N SER A 216 -12.95 34.29 -18.96
CA SER A 216 -11.72 34.45 -18.19
C SER A 216 -11.47 33.20 -17.36
N THR A 217 -10.34 32.55 -17.65
CA THR A 217 -9.83 31.37 -16.94
C THR A 217 -9.42 31.73 -15.52
N SER A 218 -10.28 31.51 -14.54
CA SER A 218 -9.87 31.41 -13.14
C SER A 218 -10.88 30.60 -12.34
N ASN A 219 -10.46 29.39 -11.97
CA ASN A 219 -11.22 28.34 -11.29
C ASN A 219 -11.60 28.65 -9.82
N ASP A 220 -11.79 29.91 -9.42
CA ASP A 220 -11.77 30.22 -7.98
C ASP A 220 -12.80 31.23 -7.45
N SER A 221 -13.70 31.71 -8.29
CA SER A 221 -14.68 32.72 -7.87
C SER A 221 -16.00 32.06 -7.49
N LEU A 222 -16.40 32.20 -6.22
CA LEU A 222 -17.81 32.04 -5.79
C LEU A 222 -18.71 32.89 -6.72
N PRO A 223 -20.01 32.54 -6.89
CA PRO A 223 -20.94 33.37 -7.66
C PRO A 223 -20.80 34.82 -7.20
N SER A 224 -20.44 35.71 -8.12
CA SER A 224 -19.94 37.02 -7.78
C SER A 224 -21.01 37.83 -7.06
N LEU A 225 -20.79 38.09 -5.77
CA LEU A 225 -21.60 39.01 -4.94
C LEU A 225 -21.46 40.48 -5.40
N SER A 226 -20.87 40.75 -6.58
CA SER A 226 -20.71 42.09 -7.14
C SER A 226 -22.04 42.72 -7.58
N LEU A 227 -23.06 41.92 -7.88
CA LEU A 227 -24.41 42.38 -8.28
C LEU A 227 -25.30 42.77 -7.09
N ILE A 228 -24.91 42.36 -5.87
CA ILE A 228 -25.70 42.52 -4.66
C ILE A 228 -25.85 44.00 -4.24
N PRO A 229 -24.78 44.82 -4.20
CA PRO A 229 -24.90 46.23 -3.86
C PRO A 229 -25.74 47.03 -4.87
N SER A 230 -25.66 46.67 -6.17
CA SER A 230 -26.41 47.36 -7.23
C SER A 230 -27.91 47.03 -7.20
N MET A 231 -28.29 45.77 -6.90
CA MET A 231 -29.70 45.41 -6.76
C MET A 231 -30.33 46.07 -5.52
N LEU A 232 -29.58 46.16 -4.42
CA LEU A 232 -30.02 46.83 -3.20
C LEU A 232 -30.23 48.32 -3.46
N HIS A 233 -29.24 48.98 -4.06
CA HIS A 233 -29.33 50.40 -4.38
C HIS A 233 -30.47 50.70 -5.35
N SER A 234 -30.67 49.83 -6.36
CA SER A 234 -31.84 49.92 -7.24
C SER A 234 -33.14 49.85 -6.45
N LEU A 235 -33.30 48.85 -5.58
CA LEU A 235 -34.52 48.66 -4.80
C LEU A 235 -34.81 49.82 -3.82
N GLU A 236 -33.77 50.38 -3.20
CA GLU A 236 -33.87 51.58 -2.36
C GLU A 236 -34.29 52.81 -3.17
N MET A 237 -33.75 52.97 -4.39
CA MET A 237 -34.13 54.07 -5.28
C MET A 237 -35.61 53.99 -5.69
N HIS A 238 -36.11 52.81 -6.09
CA HIS A 238 -37.52 52.64 -6.48
C HIS A 238 -38.46 52.88 -5.28
N ALA A 239 -38.08 52.43 -4.08
CA ALA A 239 -38.86 52.71 -2.86
C ALA A 239 -38.87 54.20 -2.49
N GLN A 240 -37.75 54.90 -2.70
CA GLN A 240 -37.65 56.35 -2.49
C GLN A 240 -38.49 57.13 -3.51
N GLU A 241 -38.46 56.74 -4.78
CA GLU A 241 -39.31 57.30 -5.85
C GLU A 241 -40.79 57.10 -5.54
N MET A 242 -41.21 55.90 -5.12
CA MET A 242 -42.59 55.62 -4.71
C MET A 242 -43.03 56.44 -3.49
N ALA A 243 -42.14 56.67 -2.51
CA ALA A 243 -42.44 57.52 -1.36
C ALA A 243 -42.65 58.99 -1.77
N ASN A 244 -41.83 59.50 -2.71
CA ASN A 244 -41.97 60.84 -3.25
C ASN A 244 -43.26 60.99 -4.09
N LEU A 245 -43.62 59.99 -4.89
CA LEU A 245 -44.87 59.96 -5.66
C LEU A 245 -46.09 59.91 -4.74
N LEU A 246 -46.04 59.15 -3.64
CA LEU A 246 -47.09 59.15 -2.63
C LEU A 246 -47.19 60.50 -1.91
N GLU A 247 -46.06 61.14 -1.56
CA GLU A 247 -46.07 62.48 -0.96
C GLU A 247 -46.69 63.51 -1.91
N SER A 248 -46.34 63.47 -3.19
CA SER A 248 -46.95 64.29 -4.25
C SER A 248 -48.45 64.03 -4.37
N LEU A 249 -48.87 62.76 -4.37
CA LEU A 249 -50.27 62.36 -4.48
C LEU A 249 -51.10 62.74 -3.24
N VAL A 250 -50.54 62.61 -2.03
CA VAL A 250 -51.18 63.03 -0.78
C VAL A 250 -51.31 64.54 -0.75
N ARG A 251 -50.28 65.28 -1.16
CA ARG A 251 -50.34 66.74 -1.32
C ARG A 251 -51.40 67.14 -2.35
N HIS A 252 -51.48 66.44 -3.47
CA HIS A 252 -52.52 66.65 -4.47
C HIS A 252 -53.91 66.30 -3.93
N PHE A 253 -54.08 65.25 -3.11
CA PHE A 253 -55.35 64.95 -2.43
C PHE A 253 -55.75 66.06 -1.46
N ASP A 254 -54.82 66.56 -0.64
CA ASP A 254 -55.05 67.69 0.27
C ASP A 254 -55.40 68.97 -0.51
N LEU A 255 -54.76 69.17 -1.67
CA LEU A 255 -55.08 70.23 -2.63
C LEU A 255 -56.45 70.01 -3.26
N CYS A 256 -56.85 68.81 -3.69
CA CYS A 256 -58.19 68.52 -4.19
C CYS A 256 -59.26 68.70 -3.11
N VAL A 257 -59.00 68.31 -1.86
CA VAL A 257 -59.92 68.52 -0.73
C VAL A 257 -60.09 70.02 -0.45
N THR A 258 -59.04 70.82 -0.66
CA THR A 258 -59.12 72.29 -0.57
C THR A 258 -59.67 72.95 -1.85
N ALA A 259 -59.45 72.37 -3.03
CA ALA A 259 -59.87 72.81 -4.37
C ALA A 259 -61.28 72.31 -4.76
N VAL A 260 -61.87 71.38 -4.00
CA VAL A 260 -63.33 71.20 -3.93
C VAL A 260 -64.02 72.50 -3.47
N LYS A 261 -63.28 73.51 -3.00
CA LYS A 261 -63.74 74.91 -2.89
C LYS A 261 -63.43 75.79 -4.11
N HIS A 262 -62.37 75.54 -4.90
CA HIS A 262 -62.00 76.29 -6.12
C HIS A 262 -61.14 75.41 -7.06
N THR A 263 -61.53 75.34 -8.32
CA THR A 263 -61.42 74.17 -9.20
C THR A 263 -60.11 74.01 -9.99
N GLU A 264 -59.93 72.78 -10.51
CA GLU A 264 -58.91 72.27 -11.47
C GLU A 264 -57.60 71.78 -10.85
N ASP A 265 -57.51 70.46 -10.60
CA ASP A 265 -56.28 69.65 -10.60
C ASP A 265 -56.67 68.21 -10.26
N ALA A 266 -56.89 67.36 -11.27
CA ALA A 266 -57.34 65.98 -11.01
C ALA A 266 -57.00 64.94 -12.08
N ALA A 267 -56.46 65.35 -13.23
CA ALA A 267 -56.00 64.42 -14.26
C ALA A 267 -54.61 63.82 -13.93
N GLU A 268 -53.75 64.56 -13.23
CA GLU A 268 -52.37 64.16 -12.90
C GLU A 268 -52.29 62.98 -11.88
N ALA A 269 -53.34 62.79 -11.08
CA ALA A 269 -53.38 61.75 -10.05
C ALA A 269 -53.43 60.31 -10.62
N GLU A 270 -54.01 60.10 -11.81
CA GLU A 270 -54.09 58.77 -12.43
C GLU A 270 -52.74 58.36 -13.02
N ASP A 271 -52.02 59.30 -13.64
CA ASP A 271 -50.67 59.06 -14.20
C ASP A 271 -49.66 58.69 -13.09
N VAL A 272 -49.71 59.38 -11.95
CA VAL A 272 -48.90 59.05 -10.76
C VAL A 272 -49.22 57.66 -10.21
N VAL A 273 -50.49 57.23 -10.26
CA VAL A 273 -50.88 55.88 -9.82
C VAL A 273 -50.35 54.81 -10.76
N MET A 274 -50.36 55.04 -12.08
CA MET A 274 -49.74 54.11 -13.05
C MET A 274 -48.23 54.01 -12.85
N GLU A 275 -47.54 55.12 -12.61
CA GLU A 275 -46.10 55.10 -12.32
C GLU A 275 -45.79 54.31 -11.03
N ILE A 276 -46.59 54.48 -9.97
CA ILE A 276 -46.47 53.67 -8.74
C ILE A 276 -46.69 52.18 -9.03
N GLN A 277 -47.59 51.82 -9.95
CA GLN A 277 -47.84 50.43 -10.36
C GLN A 277 -46.70 49.83 -11.17
N ASP A 278 -46.08 50.60 -12.06
CA ASP A 278 -44.92 50.14 -12.84
C ASP A 278 -43.70 49.93 -11.92
N ARG A 279 -43.45 50.88 -11.01
CA ARG A 279 -42.35 50.79 -10.03
C ARG A 279 -42.51 49.59 -9.10
N ILE A 280 -43.71 49.31 -8.59
CA ILE A 280 -43.91 48.13 -7.74
C ILE A 280 -43.70 46.83 -8.53
N GLY A 281 -44.12 46.79 -9.80
CA GLY A 281 -43.84 45.66 -10.69
C GLY A 281 -42.34 45.42 -10.86
N GLU A 282 -41.56 46.47 -11.13
CA GLU A 282 -40.10 46.40 -11.21
C GLU A 282 -39.48 45.92 -9.88
N MET A 283 -39.92 46.45 -8.74
CA MET A 283 -39.46 46.02 -7.42
C MET A 283 -39.74 44.54 -7.14
N GLU A 284 -40.89 44.01 -7.57
CA GLU A 284 -41.22 42.58 -7.45
C GLU A 284 -40.29 41.71 -8.28
N THR A 285 -39.94 42.12 -9.52
CA THR A 285 -38.96 41.39 -10.34
C THR A 285 -37.55 41.40 -9.72
N VAL A 286 -37.14 42.52 -9.11
CA VAL A 286 -35.85 42.61 -8.41
C VAL A 286 -35.85 41.69 -7.19
N LEU A 287 -36.94 41.64 -6.42
CA LEU A 287 -37.06 40.73 -5.28
C LEU A 287 -36.97 39.26 -5.71
N GLU A 288 -37.66 38.87 -6.78
CA GLU A 288 -37.59 37.50 -7.32
C GLU A 288 -36.16 37.11 -7.68
N ASN A 289 -35.41 38.02 -8.32
CA ASN A 289 -34.00 37.81 -8.64
C ASN A 289 -33.12 37.67 -7.38
N VAL A 290 -33.34 38.48 -6.36
CA VAL A 290 -32.61 38.40 -5.07
C VAL A 290 -32.89 37.06 -4.37
N LEU A 291 -34.15 36.61 -4.34
CA LEU A 291 -34.53 35.32 -3.76
C LEU A 291 -33.92 34.15 -4.54
N ALA A 292 -33.95 34.20 -5.88
CA ALA A 292 -33.33 33.18 -6.72
C ALA A 292 -31.80 33.10 -6.53
N GLN A 293 -31.14 34.25 -6.32
CA GLN A 293 -29.72 34.29 -5.97
C GLN A 293 -29.46 33.68 -4.59
N ARG A 294 -30.27 34.04 -3.58
CA ARG A 294 -30.17 33.45 -2.23
C ARG A 294 -30.27 31.93 -2.26
N ASP A 295 -31.29 31.40 -2.94
CA ASP A 295 -31.52 29.95 -3.03
C ASP A 295 -30.36 29.24 -3.71
N SER A 296 -29.76 29.89 -4.70
CA SER A 296 -28.56 29.39 -5.37
C SER A 296 -27.34 29.34 -4.44
N VAL A 297 -27.10 30.39 -3.65
CA VAL A 297 -26.01 30.43 -2.66
C VAL A 297 -26.24 29.39 -1.55
N LEU A 298 -27.48 29.22 -1.09
CA LEU A 298 -27.85 28.18 -0.13
C LEU A 298 -27.62 26.76 -0.68
N SER A 299 -27.96 26.51 -1.95
CA SER A 299 -27.69 25.24 -2.62
C SER A 299 -26.20 24.89 -2.63
N VAL A 300 -25.35 25.87 -2.99
CA VAL A 300 -23.89 25.71 -2.99
C VAL A 300 -23.35 25.46 -1.57
N TYR A 301 -23.86 26.18 -0.58
CA TYR A 301 -23.48 25.97 0.83
C TYR A 301 -23.85 24.59 1.35
N ASN A 302 -25.06 24.11 1.04
CA ASN A 302 -25.52 22.78 1.44
C ASN A 302 -24.67 21.68 0.80
N ALA A 303 -24.35 21.82 -0.49
CA ALA A 303 -23.43 20.91 -1.18
C ALA A 303 -22.02 20.92 -0.54
N THR A 304 -21.47 22.11 -0.25
CA THR A 304 -20.16 22.26 0.41
C THR A 304 -20.15 21.62 1.80
N THR A 305 -21.24 21.81 2.56
CA THR A 305 -21.40 21.26 3.90
C THR A 305 -21.54 19.73 3.87
N SER A 306 -22.20 19.18 2.84
CA SER A 306 -22.28 17.73 2.62
C SER A 306 -20.89 17.11 2.40
N VAL A 307 -20.05 17.72 1.56
CA VAL A 307 -18.65 17.29 1.35
C VAL A 307 -17.87 17.34 2.66
N PHE A 308 -18.01 18.43 3.42
CA PHE A 308 -17.34 18.57 4.71
C PHE A 308 -17.78 17.51 5.72
N LYS A 309 -19.07 17.20 5.80
CA LYS A 309 -19.58 16.13 6.66
C LYS A 309 -19.01 14.77 6.27
N HIS A 310 -18.97 14.44 4.98
CA HIS A 310 -18.36 13.19 4.52
C HIS A 310 -16.88 13.09 4.93
N LEU A 311 -16.10 14.15 4.68
CA LEU A 311 -14.69 14.17 5.03
C LEU A 311 -14.47 14.09 6.56
N SER A 312 -15.29 14.79 7.34
CA SER A 312 -15.23 14.73 8.81
C SER A 312 -15.58 13.34 9.34
N THR A 313 -16.63 12.71 8.81
CA THR A 313 -17.00 11.34 9.20
C THR A 313 -15.88 10.37 8.88
N LEU A 314 -15.30 10.45 7.68
CA LEU A 314 -14.15 9.63 7.28
C LEU A 314 -12.97 9.80 8.24
N ALA A 315 -12.59 11.06 8.53
CA ALA A 315 -11.48 11.38 9.41
C ALA A 315 -11.69 10.86 10.84
N SER A 316 -12.91 10.95 11.38
CA SER A 316 -13.21 10.55 12.76
C SER A 316 -13.45 9.06 12.94
N THR A 317 -13.93 8.34 11.92
CA THR A 317 -14.41 6.96 12.08
C THR A 317 -13.53 5.92 11.39
N ARG A 318 -12.95 6.22 10.23
CA ARG A 318 -12.31 5.21 9.36
C ARG A 318 -10.82 5.46 9.11
N LEU A 319 -10.39 6.73 9.06
CA LEU A 319 -9.02 7.08 8.68
C LEU A 319 -7.96 6.47 9.60
N SER A 320 -8.18 6.50 10.91
CA SER A 320 -7.30 5.85 11.89
C SER A 320 -7.25 4.34 11.69
N GLY A 321 -8.36 3.70 11.30
CA GLY A 321 -8.41 2.28 10.96
C GLY A 321 -7.57 1.94 9.73
N TYR A 322 -7.67 2.73 8.65
CA TYR A 322 -6.85 2.52 7.45
C TYR A 322 -5.35 2.66 7.75
N ILE A 323 -4.97 3.66 8.54
CA ILE A 323 -3.58 3.86 8.96
C ILE A 323 -3.13 2.73 9.90
N ALA A 324 -3.97 2.30 10.83
CA ALA A 324 -3.68 1.19 11.72
C ALA A 324 -3.44 -0.12 10.96
N GLU A 325 -4.19 -0.38 9.88
CA GLU A 325 -3.94 -1.54 9.03
C GLU A 325 -2.60 -1.47 8.30
N ALA A 326 -2.22 -0.31 7.78
CA ALA A 326 -0.91 -0.13 7.17
C ALA A 326 0.23 -0.41 8.18
N HIS A 327 0.07 0.02 9.44
CA HIS A 327 1.01 -0.30 10.52
C HIS A 327 0.97 -1.77 10.93
N SER A 328 -0.22 -2.39 10.97
CA SER A 328 -0.39 -3.81 11.25
C SER A 328 0.37 -4.66 10.24
N PHE A 329 0.17 -4.37 8.94
CA PHE A 329 0.92 -4.99 7.86
C PHE A 329 2.42 -4.75 7.99
N THR A 330 2.86 -3.50 8.23
CA THR A 330 4.31 -3.20 8.37
C THR A 330 4.95 -3.99 9.50
N ARG A 331 4.25 -4.14 10.63
CA ARG A 331 4.73 -4.92 11.77
C ARG A 331 4.80 -6.41 11.45
N VAL A 332 3.73 -6.99 10.89
CA VAL A 332 3.71 -8.39 10.48
C VAL A 332 4.79 -8.64 9.44
N TRP A 333 4.94 -7.75 8.45
CA TRP A 333 5.99 -7.84 7.44
C TRP A 333 7.39 -7.87 8.06
N HIS A 334 7.67 -7.01 9.05
CA HIS A 334 8.97 -6.99 9.70
C HIS A 334 9.23 -8.27 10.52
N GLU A 335 8.26 -8.71 11.31
CA GLU A 335 8.33 -9.95 12.10
C GLU A 335 8.58 -11.17 11.17
N GLU A 336 7.79 -11.29 10.11
CA GLU A 336 7.89 -12.43 9.20
C GLU A 336 9.11 -12.35 8.27
N TYR A 337 9.56 -11.15 7.90
CA TYR A 337 10.80 -10.96 7.15
C TYR A 337 12.01 -11.50 7.92
N GLU A 338 12.12 -11.19 9.21
CA GLU A 338 13.21 -11.73 10.05
C GLU A 338 13.12 -13.25 10.15
N GLN A 339 11.92 -13.81 10.31
CA GLN A 339 11.70 -15.25 10.35
C GLN A 339 12.10 -15.95 9.04
N ILE A 340 11.74 -15.37 7.88
CA ILE A 340 12.10 -15.93 6.58
C ILE A 340 13.60 -15.80 6.33
N GLN A 341 14.24 -14.70 6.72
CA GLN A 341 15.69 -14.53 6.59
C GLN A 341 16.46 -15.53 7.47
N SER A 342 15.99 -15.76 8.70
CA SER A 342 16.55 -16.83 9.55
C SER A 342 16.39 -18.19 8.88
N GLY A 343 15.19 -18.53 8.40
CA GLY A 343 14.97 -19.82 7.75
C GLY A 343 15.73 -19.98 6.43
N LEU A 344 16.01 -18.89 5.72
CA LEU A 344 16.88 -18.89 4.53
C LEU A 344 18.34 -19.21 4.90
N ALA A 345 18.84 -18.66 6.01
CA ALA A 345 20.15 -19.00 6.54
C ALA A 345 20.21 -20.47 6.95
N ASP A 346 19.19 -20.95 7.67
CA ASP A 346 19.09 -22.35 8.11
C ASP A 346 19.07 -23.32 6.90
N LEU A 347 18.33 -22.99 5.83
CA LEU A 347 18.33 -23.77 4.57
C LEU A 347 19.72 -23.81 3.91
N SER A 348 20.44 -22.69 3.93
CA SER A 348 21.79 -22.60 3.37
C SER A 348 22.80 -23.42 4.19
N ASP A 349 22.71 -23.36 5.51
CA ASP A 349 23.57 -24.12 6.43
C ASP A 349 23.31 -25.62 6.29
N LEU A 350 22.03 -26.01 6.20
CA LEU A 350 21.64 -27.39 5.97
C LEU A 350 22.13 -27.91 4.61
N ASN A 351 22.03 -27.09 3.56
CA ASN A 351 22.58 -27.45 2.26
C ASN A 351 24.10 -27.69 2.35
N THR A 352 24.83 -26.82 3.05
CA THR A 352 26.28 -26.94 3.26
C THR A 352 26.63 -28.20 4.05
N LEU A 353 25.83 -28.55 5.07
CA LEU A 353 25.99 -29.78 5.84
C LEU A 353 25.82 -31.03 4.96
N TYR A 354 24.78 -31.07 4.11
CA TYR A 354 24.50 -32.20 3.24
C TYR A 354 25.50 -32.32 2.08
N ASP A 355 25.94 -31.20 1.50
CA ASP A 355 27.04 -31.18 0.53
C ASP A 355 28.32 -31.74 1.20
N GLY A 356 28.63 -31.32 2.43
CA GLY A 356 29.74 -31.84 3.22
C GLY A 356 29.62 -33.33 3.56
N PHE A 357 28.40 -33.83 3.78
CA PHE A 357 28.16 -35.26 4.02
C PHE A 357 28.43 -36.11 2.77
N LEU A 358 28.03 -35.64 1.59
CA LEU A 358 28.37 -36.27 0.31
C LEU A 358 29.89 -36.32 0.11
N GLU A 359 30.59 -35.23 0.43
CA GLU A 359 32.05 -35.18 0.35
C GLU A 359 32.74 -36.13 1.33
N ALA A 360 32.25 -36.19 2.57
CA ALA A 360 32.77 -37.11 3.58
C ALA A 360 32.58 -38.58 3.16
N TYR A 361 31.49 -38.90 2.47
CA TYR A 361 31.26 -40.24 1.93
C TYR A 361 32.25 -40.62 0.82
N ASP A 362 32.51 -39.72 -0.12
CA ASP A 362 33.55 -39.93 -1.13
C ASP A 362 34.94 -40.09 -0.45
N GLY A 363 35.23 -39.27 0.57
CA GLY A 363 36.43 -39.39 1.39
C GLY A 363 36.56 -40.75 2.10
N LEU A 364 35.47 -41.29 2.62
CA LEU A 364 35.42 -42.62 3.25
C LEU A 364 35.79 -43.72 2.26
N ILE A 365 35.24 -43.68 1.04
CA ILE A 365 35.56 -44.64 -0.03
C ILE A 365 37.07 -44.61 -0.34
N LEU A 366 37.64 -43.42 -0.50
CA LEU A 366 39.06 -43.24 -0.76
C LEU A 366 39.94 -43.74 0.40
N GLU A 367 39.54 -43.48 1.64
CA GLU A 367 40.28 -43.93 2.82
C GLU A 367 40.27 -45.46 2.96
N VAL A 368 39.14 -46.11 2.67
CA VAL A 368 39.05 -47.58 2.68
C VAL A 368 39.94 -48.19 1.59
N ALA A 369 39.93 -47.61 0.39
CA ALA A 369 40.83 -48.00 -0.70
C ALA A 369 42.31 -47.82 -0.30
N ARG A 370 42.66 -46.70 0.36
CA ARG A 370 44.01 -46.45 0.88
C ARG A 370 44.43 -47.50 1.89
N ARG A 371 43.60 -47.80 2.90
CA ARG A 371 43.89 -48.82 3.93
C ARG A 371 44.09 -50.20 3.29
N ARG A 372 43.28 -50.56 2.29
CA ARG A 372 43.46 -51.80 1.52
C ARG A 372 44.81 -51.84 0.81
N GLN A 373 45.22 -50.74 0.16
CA GLN A 373 46.52 -50.67 -0.51
C GLN A 373 47.70 -50.76 0.48
N VAL A 374 47.57 -50.17 1.67
CA VAL A 374 48.56 -50.33 2.75
C VAL A 374 48.63 -51.80 3.19
N ARG A 375 47.49 -52.44 3.45
CA ARG A 375 47.44 -53.88 3.79
C ARG A 375 48.12 -54.73 2.72
N HIS A 376 47.81 -54.52 1.44
CA HIS A 376 48.42 -55.29 0.36
C HIS A 376 49.94 -55.08 0.28
N ARG A 377 50.42 -53.87 0.54
CA ARG A 377 51.87 -53.57 0.63
C ARG A 377 52.52 -54.30 1.81
N VAL A 378 51.90 -54.29 2.99
CA VAL A 378 52.39 -55.04 4.16
C VAL A 378 52.43 -56.53 3.87
N GLU A 379 51.39 -57.10 3.26
CA GLU A 379 51.34 -58.51 2.85
C GLU A 379 52.38 -58.87 1.81
N LYS A 380 52.69 -57.96 0.87
CA LYS A 380 53.79 -58.15 -0.07
C LYS A 380 55.13 -58.21 0.66
N VAL A 381 55.41 -57.25 1.56
CA VAL A 381 56.65 -57.23 2.34
C VAL A 381 56.78 -58.49 3.20
N LEU A 382 55.71 -58.94 3.85
CA LEU A 382 55.71 -60.18 4.64
C LEU A 382 55.99 -61.41 3.77
N ARG A 383 55.43 -61.48 2.55
CA ARG A 383 55.73 -62.57 1.60
C ARG A 383 57.18 -62.55 1.15
N ASP A 384 57.69 -61.38 0.75
CA ASP A 384 59.08 -61.22 0.31
C ASP A 384 60.06 -61.54 1.46
N ALA A 385 59.75 -61.11 2.68
CA ALA A 385 60.53 -61.40 3.88
C ALA A 385 60.50 -62.88 4.24
N LYS A 386 59.32 -63.52 4.21
CA LYS A 386 59.18 -64.97 4.43
C LYS A 386 59.99 -65.76 3.41
N GLN A 387 59.87 -65.43 2.12
CA GLN A 387 60.65 -66.08 1.06
C GLN A 387 62.17 -65.96 1.31
N LYS A 388 62.63 -64.78 1.75
CA LYS A 388 64.04 -64.56 2.07
C LYS A 388 64.49 -65.31 3.33
N LEU A 389 63.63 -65.42 4.34
CA LEU A 389 63.89 -66.23 5.53
C LEU A 389 63.95 -67.72 5.21
N ASP A 390 63.03 -68.21 4.39
CA ASP A 390 62.99 -69.60 3.93
C ASP A 390 64.27 -69.92 3.12
N GLN A 391 64.72 -69.01 2.27
CA GLN A 391 66.01 -69.12 1.56
C GLN A 391 67.20 -69.23 2.52
N LEU A 392 67.32 -68.32 3.49
CA LEU A 392 68.42 -68.36 4.48
C LEU A 392 68.37 -69.62 5.35
N TYR A 393 67.18 -70.11 5.65
CA TYR A 393 66.99 -71.37 6.37
C TYR A 393 67.53 -72.55 5.56
N GLU A 394 67.17 -72.65 4.27
CA GLU A 394 67.69 -73.69 3.38
C GLU A 394 69.23 -73.60 3.22
N GLU A 395 69.78 -72.38 3.09
CA GLU A 395 71.22 -72.15 3.03
C GLU A 395 71.93 -72.63 4.33
N ASP A 396 71.39 -72.33 5.52
CA ASP A 396 71.96 -72.78 6.81
C ASP A 396 71.77 -74.30 7.02
N VAL A 397 70.63 -74.89 6.64
CA VAL A 397 70.43 -76.35 6.65
C VAL A 397 71.51 -77.03 5.81
N ASN A 398 71.71 -76.56 4.57
CA ASN A 398 72.68 -77.14 3.66
C ASN A 398 74.12 -76.96 4.17
N ALA A 399 74.47 -75.79 4.73
CA ALA A 399 75.78 -75.54 5.32
C ALA A 399 76.07 -76.43 6.54
N ARG A 400 75.08 -76.60 7.45
CA ARG A 400 75.19 -77.51 8.61
C ARG A 400 75.27 -78.97 8.19
N GLU A 401 74.51 -79.37 7.17
CA GLU A 401 74.59 -80.73 6.63
C GLU A 401 75.95 -80.99 5.98
N THR A 402 76.47 -80.04 5.19
CA THR A 402 77.81 -80.11 4.60
C THR A 402 78.87 -80.25 5.70
N PHE A 403 78.83 -79.40 6.73
CA PHE A 403 79.74 -79.48 7.87
C PHE A 403 79.64 -80.83 8.61
N ARG A 404 78.41 -81.32 8.81
CA ARG A 404 78.17 -82.63 9.44
C ARG A 404 78.76 -83.78 8.61
N VAL A 405 78.64 -83.74 7.28
CA VAL A 405 79.22 -84.76 6.39
C VAL A 405 80.74 -84.70 6.36
N GLU A 406 81.34 -83.50 6.33
CA GLU A 406 82.78 -83.32 6.20
C GLU A 406 83.55 -83.53 7.51
N GLN A 407 83.00 -83.07 8.64
CA GLN A 407 83.70 -83.01 9.93
C GLN A 407 83.02 -83.82 11.04
N GLY A 408 81.80 -84.33 10.81
CA GLY A 408 81.01 -85.00 11.86
C GLY A 408 81.63 -86.29 12.38
N ASP A 409 82.32 -87.06 11.53
CA ASP A 409 82.97 -88.33 11.92
C ASP A 409 84.15 -88.13 12.89
N TYR A 410 84.72 -86.91 12.91
CA TYR A 410 85.87 -86.55 13.75
C TYR A 410 85.47 -85.84 15.05
N LEU A 411 84.17 -85.56 15.25
CA LEU A 411 83.67 -84.81 16.39
C LEU A 411 82.85 -85.71 17.32
N PRO A 412 83.25 -85.88 18.60
CA PRO A 412 82.44 -86.57 19.59
C PRO A 412 81.06 -85.91 19.75
N SER A 413 80.01 -86.73 19.88
CA SER A 413 78.62 -86.26 19.93
C SER A 413 78.28 -85.35 21.13
N ASP A 414 79.14 -85.31 22.15
CA ASP A 414 78.98 -84.55 23.39
C ASP A 414 79.70 -83.19 23.41
N ILE A 415 80.49 -82.86 22.38
CA ILE A 415 81.23 -81.59 22.32
C ILE A 415 80.29 -80.37 22.24
N TRP A 416 79.17 -80.51 21.55
CA TRP A 416 78.11 -79.51 21.47
C TRP A 416 76.76 -80.14 21.07
N PRO A 417 75.71 -80.07 21.91
CA PRO A 417 74.39 -80.63 21.60
C PRO A 417 73.70 -80.03 20.36
N GLY A 418 74.16 -78.87 19.89
CA GLY A 418 73.58 -78.17 18.74
C GLY A 418 74.04 -78.69 17.37
N ILE A 419 75.05 -79.57 17.32
CA ILE A 419 75.68 -79.98 16.05
C ILE A 419 74.75 -80.74 15.10
N GLY A 420 73.72 -81.40 15.63
CA GLY A 420 72.68 -82.09 14.87
C GLY A 420 71.34 -81.34 14.81
N ARG A 421 71.27 -80.09 15.29
CA ARG A 421 70.02 -79.34 15.38
C ARG A 421 69.78 -78.55 14.10
N GLU A 422 68.55 -78.61 13.58
CA GLU A 422 68.11 -77.76 12.48
C GLU A 422 68.17 -76.26 12.85
N PRO A 423 68.25 -75.35 11.86
CA PRO A 423 68.12 -73.92 12.08
C PRO A 423 66.78 -73.55 12.71
N MET A 424 66.70 -72.35 13.29
CA MET A 424 65.44 -71.86 13.89
C MET A 424 64.49 -71.36 12.80
N ARG A 425 63.19 -71.66 12.96
CA ARG A 425 62.11 -71.11 12.12
C ARG A 425 61.53 -69.86 12.77
N ILE A 426 61.14 -68.87 11.96
CA ILE A 426 60.54 -67.61 12.41
C ILE A 426 59.13 -67.52 11.81
N GLU A 427 58.16 -67.15 12.65
CA GLU A 427 56.76 -66.98 12.26
C GLU A 427 56.30 -65.55 12.51
N PHE A 428 55.56 -64.98 11.56
CA PHE A 428 54.93 -63.66 11.70
C PHE A 428 53.50 -63.84 12.21
N ARG A 429 53.13 -63.15 13.31
CA ARG A 429 51.77 -63.15 13.87
C ARG A 429 51.16 -61.75 13.80
N ARG A 430 49.90 -61.65 13.34
CA ARG A 430 49.13 -60.40 13.40
C ARG A 430 48.59 -60.22 14.82
N ILE A 431 48.62 -58.98 15.29
CA ILE A 431 48.08 -58.56 16.59
C ILE A 431 47.06 -57.46 16.30
N SER A 432 45.89 -57.52 16.93
CA SER A 432 44.83 -56.52 16.77
C SER A 432 45.34 -55.14 17.20
N GLY A 433 45.03 -54.12 16.39
CA GLY A 433 45.37 -52.73 16.71
C GLY A 433 44.49 -52.19 17.85
N GLY A 434 45.04 -51.25 18.63
CA GLY A 434 44.25 -50.47 19.60
C GLY A 434 43.51 -49.30 18.94
N ASN A 435 42.60 -48.65 19.68
CA ASN A 435 41.91 -47.46 19.21
C ASN A 435 42.90 -46.34 18.90
N LEU A 436 42.67 -45.62 17.80
CA LEU A 436 43.45 -44.43 17.45
C LEU A 436 43.28 -43.36 18.53
N LYS A 437 44.39 -42.72 18.93
CA LYS A 437 44.42 -41.66 19.93
C LYS A 437 43.58 -40.48 19.44
N GLY A 438 42.40 -40.27 20.06
CA GLY A 438 41.42 -39.26 19.65
C GLY A 438 39.98 -39.79 19.52
N ILE A 439 39.80 -41.11 19.37
CA ILE A 439 38.50 -41.78 19.53
C ILE A 439 38.41 -42.27 20.98
N ALA A 440 38.60 -41.36 21.93
CA ALA A 440 38.21 -41.63 23.32
C ALA A 440 36.70 -41.44 23.37
N ALA A 441 35.99 -42.47 23.84
CA ALA A 441 34.56 -42.38 24.10
C ALA A 441 34.29 -41.15 24.95
N GLU A 442 33.57 -40.17 24.39
CA GLU A 442 32.98 -39.12 25.21
C GLU A 442 32.02 -39.79 26.19
N PRO A 443 32.09 -39.45 27.49
CA PRO A 443 31.07 -39.87 28.44
C PRO A 443 29.74 -39.17 28.08
N PRO A 444 28.59 -39.86 28.22
CA PRO A 444 27.31 -39.26 27.89
C PRO A 444 26.90 -38.35 29.04
N ASP A 445 27.13 -37.03 28.92
CA ASP A 445 26.51 -36.02 29.77
C ASP A 445 26.54 -34.63 29.09
N GLN A 446 25.48 -34.28 28.34
CA GLN A 446 24.51 -33.22 28.69
C GLN A 446 23.73 -32.66 27.48
N GLU A 447 22.40 -32.79 27.60
CA GLU A 447 21.31 -31.97 27.03
C GLU A 447 20.98 -32.04 25.52
N ALA A 448 20.18 -33.06 25.17
CA ALA A 448 19.06 -32.92 24.22
C ALA A 448 17.79 -33.53 24.88
N PRO A 449 16.58 -33.00 24.59
CA PRO A 449 15.39 -33.26 25.39
C PRO A 449 14.84 -34.68 25.20
N ALA A 450 14.21 -35.17 26.27
CA ALA A 450 13.72 -36.52 26.45
C ALA A 450 12.88 -37.09 25.29
N VAL A 451 13.23 -38.30 24.85
CA VAL A 451 12.27 -39.24 24.25
C VAL A 451 12.51 -40.64 24.84
N GLU A 452 11.45 -41.21 25.40
CA GLU A 452 11.38 -42.51 26.05
C GLU A 452 11.74 -43.71 25.14
N PRO A 453 12.10 -44.87 25.72
CA PRO A 453 12.84 -45.92 25.04
C PRO A 453 11.92 -46.92 24.33
N LYS A 454 12.19 -47.21 23.05
CA LYS A 454 11.80 -48.49 22.45
C LYS A 454 12.95 -49.48 22.55
N GLN A 455 12.74 -50.45 23.43
CA GLN A 455 13.53 -51.65 23.62
C GLN A 455 13.76 -52.39 22.30
N GLN A 456 15.03 -52.63 21.95
CA GLN A 456 15.61 -53.97 21.77
C GLN A 456 17.00 -53.81 21.12
N ALA A 457 18.02 -53.66 21.95
CA ALA A 457 19.38 -54.01 21.57
C ALA A 457 19.88 -55.04 22.59
N ARG A 458 19.87 -56.29 22.15
CA ARG A 458 20.43 -57.45 22.84
C ARG A 458 21.89 -57.13 23.16
N THR A 459 22.23 -57.14 24.44
CA THR A 459 23.60 -57.21 24.93
C THR A 459 24.29 -58.41 24.29
N ILE A 460 25.21 -58.16 23.36
CA ILE A 460 26.15 -59.18 22.92
C ILE A 460 27.21 -59.27 24.02
N SER A 461 26.99 -60.27 24.86
CA SER A 461 27.98 -60.91 25.71
C SER A 461 29.34 -60.97 25.04
N SER A 462 30.33 -60.34 25.67
CA SER A 462 31.75 -60.63 25.50
C SER A 462 31.98 -62.13 25.72
N GLY A 463 32.27 -62.85 24.63
CA GLY A 463 32.52 -64.27 24.67
C GLY A 463 33.27 -64.73 23.42
N ASP A 464 34.46 -65.27 23.69
CA ASP A 464 35.25 -66.20 22.89
C ASP A 464 36.26 -65.63 21.88
N GLY A 465 37.50 -66.12 22.05
CA GLY A 465 38.67 -65.74 21.27
C GLY A 465 38.64 -66.39 19.90
N GLY A 466 38.20 -65.64 18.89
CA GLY A 466 38.44 -65.93 17.48
C GLY A 466 39.46 -64.93 16.90
N GLU A 467 40.21 -65.36 15.89
CA GLU A 467 41.13 -64.55 15.10
C GLU A 467 40.43 -63.40 14.35
N ASP A 468 39.97 -62.36 15.06
CA ASP A 468 39.42 -61.16 14.43
C ASP A 468 40.56 -60.25 13.98
N GLY A 469 41.16 -60.63 12.85
CA GLY A 469 41.98 -59.73 12.06
C GLY A 469 41.14 -58.55 11.57
N GLU A 470 41.74 -57.36 11.47
CA GLU A 470 41.13 -56.17 10.88
C GLU A 470 40.37 -56.51 9.57
N VAL A 471 39.06 -56.30 9.49
CA VAL A 471 38.28 -56.57 8.27
C VAL A 471 38.19 -55.28 7.47
N ILE A 472 39.01 -55.14 6.42
CA ILE A 472 38.93 -54.03 5.48
C ILE A 472 38.00 -54.47 4.34
N PRO A 473 36.86 -53.78 4.12
CA PRO A 473 35.91 -54.20 3.10
C PRO A 473 36.49 -54.10 1.67
N GLU A 474 36.12 -55.05 0.81
CA GLU A 474 36.53 -55.04 -0.59
C GLU A 474 35.62 -54.15 -1.44
N LEU A 475 36.15 -53.02 -1.89
CA LEU A 475 35.45 -52.12 -2.79
C LEU A 475 35.79 -52.40 -4.27
N PRO A 476 34.80 -52.40 -5.18
CA PRO A 476 35.01 -52.44 -6.63
C PRO A 476 35.88 -51.27 -7.12
N LYS A 477 36.78 -51.53 -8.07
CA LYS A 477 37.65 -50.49 -8.65
C LYS A 477 36.88 -49.34 -9.30
N ALA A 478 35.76 -49.65 -9.95
CA ALA A 478 34.90 -48.65 -10.60
C ALA A 478 34.36 -47.62 -9.61
N LEU A 479 33.95 -48.04 -8.40
CA LEU A 479 33.46 -47.12 -7.38
C LEU A 479 34.56 -46.23 -6.79
N VAL A 480 35.77 -46.77 -6.66
CA VAL A 480 36.92 -45.98 -6.22
C VAL A 480 37.31 -44.97 -7.30
N GLU A 481 37.33 -45.36 -8.58
CA GLU A 481 37.60 -44.46 -9.70
C GLU A 481 36.53 -43.37 -9.84
N GLU A 482 35.25 -43.72 -9.64
CA GLU A 482 34.15 -42.76 -9.63
C GLU A 482 34.28 -41.77 -8.47
N ALA A 483 34.59 -42.24 -7.25
CA ALA A 483 34.84 -41.37 -6.11
C ALA A 483 36.06 -40.44 -6.34
N ILE A 484 37.13 -40.95 -6.97
CA ILE A 484 38.28 -40.13 -7.39
C ILE A 484 37.86 -39.07 -8.42
N ALA A 485 37.04 -39.46 -9.40
CA ALA A 485 36.56 -38.54 -10.44
C ALA A 485 35.67 -37.45 -9.84
N ARG A 486 34.75 -37.79 -8.92
CA ARG A 486 33.90 -36.83 -8.19
C ARG A 486 34.74 -35.91 -7.31
N PHE A 487 35.68 -36.45 -6.55
CA PHE A 487 36.61 -35.68 -5.72
C PHE A 487 37.43 -34.70 -6.55
N ASN A 488 38.03 -35.15 -7.67
CA ASN A 488 38.81 -34.30 -8.55
C ASN A 488 37.97 -33.27 -9.31
N ALA A 489 36.75 -33.61 -9.72
CA ALA A 489 35.84 -32.68 -10.39
C ALA A 489 35.44 -31.53 -9.44
N ARG A 490 35.17 -31.84 -8.17
CA ARG A 490 34.83 -30.83 -7.15
C ARG A 490 36.04 -29.98 -6.73
N MET A 491 37.23 -30.57 -6.60
CA MET A 491 38.46 -29.82 -6.33
C MET A 491 38.84 -28.83 -7.44
N ARG A 492 38.38 -29.05 -8.69
CA ARG A 492 38.54 -28.09 -9.80
C ARG A 492 37.54 -26.94 -9.76
N HIS A 493 36.50 -27.03 -8.94
CA HIS A 493 35.48 -26.01 -8.74
C HIS A 493 35.70 -25.16 -7.48
N LEU A 494 36.73 -25.44 -6.66
CA LEU A 494 37.21 -24.49 -5.65
C LEU A 494 38.05 -23.39 -6.34
N PRO A 495 37.78 -22.10 -6.07
CA PRO A 495 38.51 -20.97 -6.65
C PRO A 495 39.97 -20.86 -6.21
#